data_AF-A0A9X8SHV5-F1
#
_entry.id   AF-A0A9X8SHV5-F1
#
_cell.length_a   1.000
_cell.length_b   1.000
_cell.length_c   1.000
_cell.angle_alpha   90.00
_cell.angle_beta   90.00
_cell.angle_gamma   90.00
#
_symmetry.space_group_name_H-M   'P 1'
#
loop_
_entity.id
_entity.type
_entity.pdbx_description
1 polymer ?
#
loop_
_entity_poly.entity_id
_entity_poly.type
_entity_poly.pdbx_seq_one_letter_code
_entity_poly.pdbx_strand_id
1 'polypeptide(L)'
;MEMEKFNAKAFFIFIGIILILSIGARFAQEFRAEQEKNHEIRMELTRSNVKVAEEMVAKELNTDNKNFRMTAVPGDLLNRSYWITKELVSEIKKDGEEYRIYFETKRVSNSEGDLVMYKPTGIYKILKEE
;
A
#
# COMPACT_ATOMS: atom_id res chain seq x y z
N MET A 1 -43.87 -48.63 4.57
CA MET A 1 -42.76 -47.67 4.36
C MET A 1 -43.41 -46.38 3.89
N GLU A 2 -43.77 -45.51 4.83
CA GLU A 2 -44.38 -44.22 4.49
C GLU A 2 -43.30 -43.33 3.87
N MET A 3 -43.44 -42.98 2.59
CA MET A 3 -42.62 -41.92 2.01
C MET A 3 -43.10 -40.59 2.59
N GLU A 4 -42.21 -39.89 3.29
CA GLU A 4 -42.44 -38.51 3.73
C GLU A 4 -42.98 -37.68 2.54
N LYS A 5 -44.08 -36.96 2.76
CA LYS A 5 -44.63 -36.06 1.75
C LYS A 5 -43.59 -34.97 1.45
N PHE A 6 -43.01 -35.04 0.27
CA PHE A 6 -42.04 -34.05 -0.22
C PHE A 6 -42.61 -32.62 -0.14
N ASN A 7 -41.99 -31.78 0.69
CA ASN A 7 -42.36 -30.37 0.81
C ASN A 7 -41.62 -29.56 -0.25
N ALA A 8 -42.21 -29.46 -1.43
CA ALA A 8 -41.64 -28.74 -2.57
C ALA A 8 -41.30 -27.27 -2.24
N LYS A 9 -42.11 -26.59 -1.40
CA LYS A 9 -41.83 -25.20 -0.99
C LYS A 9 -40.54 -25.10 -0.18
N ALA A 10 -40.35 -26.00 0.79
CA ALA A 10 -39.13 -26.04 1.59
C ALA A 10 -37.90 -26.39 0.73
N PHE A 11 -38.06 -27.30 -0.24
CA PHE A 11 -37.00 -27.63 -1.20
C PHE A 11 -36.57 -26.42 -2.06
N PHE A 12 -37.51 -25.67 -2.64
CA PHE A 12 -37.17 -24.49 -3.43
C PHE A 12 -36.54 -23.37 -2.60
N ILE A 13 -36.98 -23.18 -1.34
CA ILE A 13 -36.33 -22.24 -0.42
C ILE A 13 -34.89 -22.67 -0.15
N PHE A 14 -34.66 -23.95 0.11
CA PHE A 14 -33.32 -24.48 0.34
C PHE A 14 -32.39 -24.31 -0.87
N ILE A 15 -32.87 -24.62 -2.07
CA ILE A 15 -32.12 -24.38 -3.32
C ILE A 15 -31.83 -22.89 -3.51
N GLY A 16 -32.80 -22.01 -3.22
CA GLY A 16 -32.62 -20.56 -3.28
C GLY A 16 -31.51 -20.07 -2.34
N ILE A 17 -31.47 -20.59 -1.11
CA ILE A 17 -30.41 -20.27 -0.14
C ILE A 17 -29.03 -20.74 -0.66
N ILE A 18 -28.93 -21.97 -1.19
CA ILE A 18 -27.67 -22.48 -1.75
C ILE A 18 -27.18 -21.60 -2.91
N LEU A 19 -28.08 -21.16 -3.78
CA LEU A 19 -27.74 -20.29 -4.90
C LEU A 19 -27.21 -18.94 -4.42
N ILE A 20 -27.86 -18.31 -3.43
CA ILE A 20 -27.41 -17.05 -2.85
C ILE A 20 -26.03 -17.22 -2.21
N LEU A 21 -25.82 -18.29 -1.43
CA LEU A 21 -24.52 -18.57 -0.81
C LEU A 21 -23.42 -18.80 -1.85
N SER A 22 -23.73 -19.49 -2.95
CA SER A 22 -22.78 -19.75 -4.03
C SER A 22 -22.36 -18.48 -4.76
N ILE A 23 -23.32 -17.57 -5.03
CA ILE A 23 -23.05 -16.27 -5.64
C ILE A 23 -22.23 -15.39 -4.68
N GLY A 24 -22.63 -15.32 -3.41
CA GLY A 24 -21.91 -14.56 -2.39
C GLY A 24 -20.47 -15.05 -2.20
N ALA A 25 -20.25 -16.37 -2.21
CA ALA A 25 -18.91 -16.95 -2.11
C ALA A 25 -18.02 -16.59 -3.31
N ARG A 26 -18.56 -16.64 -4.54
CA ARG A 26 -17.82 -16.23 -5.75
C ARG A 26 -17.46 -14.76 -5.71
N PHE A 27 -18.42 -13.90 -5.40
CA PHE A 27 -18.17 -12.46 -5.28
C PHE A 27 -17.11 -12.14 -4.22
N ALA A 28 -17.18 -12.78 -3.05
CA ALA A 28 -16.20 -12.62 -1.99
C ALA A 28 -14.79 -13.09 -2.43
N GLN A 29 -14.70 -14.15 -3.24
CA GLN A 29 -13.43 -14.64 -3.76
C GLN A 29 -12.81 -13.66 -4.78
N GLU A 30 -13.60 -13.17 -5.74
CA GLU A 30 -13.15 -12.18 -6.72
C GLU A 30 -12.68 -10.90 -6.05
N PHE A 31 -13.45 -10.38 -5.08
CA PHE A 31 -13.08 -9.21 -4.31
C PHE A 31 -11.77 -9.40 -3.53
N ARG A 32 -11.58 -10.57 -2.90
CA ARG A 32 -10.32 -10.89 -2.18
C ARG A 32 -9.13 -10.94 -3.12
N ALA A 33 -9.27 -11.57 -4.29
CA ALA A 33 -8.21 -11.66 -5.28
C ALA A 33 -7.79 -10.28 -5.80
N GLU A 34 -8.77 -9.38 -6.02
CA GLU A 34 -8.49 -8.00 -6.42
C GLU A 34 -7.76 -7.21 -5.32
N GLN A 35 -8.19 -7.35 -4.06
CA GLN A 35 -7.52 -6.74 -2.91
C GLN A 35 -6.08 -7.24 -2.74
N GLU A 36 -5.84 -8.54 -2.95
CA GLU A 36 -4.51 -9.15 -2.88
C GLU A 36 -3.59 -8.63 -3.98
N LYS A 37 -4.06 -8.61 -5.23
CA LYS A 37 -3.33 -8.03 -6.36
C LYS A 37 -2.99 -6.55 -6.12
N ASN A 38 -3.95 -5.77 -5.66
CA ASN A 38 -3.72 -4.37 -5.30
C ASN A 38 -2.74 -4.23 -4.12
N HIS A 39 -2.75 -5.17 -3.19
CA HIS A 39 -1.80 -5.19 -2.09
C HIS A 39 -0.38 -5.43 -2.60
N GLU A 40 -0.16 -6.39 -3.47
CA GLU A 40 1.17 -6.68 -4.02
C GLU A 40 1.75 -5.47 -4.79
N ILE A 41 0.95 -4.87 -5.68
CA ILE A 41 1.37 -3.68 -6.46
C ILE A 41 1.78 -2.53 -5.53
N ARG A 42 0.99 -2.24 -4.50
CA ARG A 42 1.33 -1.18 -3.53
C ARG A 42 2.60 -1.50 -2.75
N MET A 43 2.85 -2.77 -2.43
CA MET A 43 4.08 -3.18 -1.74
C MET A 43 5.30 -3.01 -2.65
N GLU A 44 5.21 -3.37 -3.92
CA GLU A 44 6.27 -3.18 -4.89
C GLU A 44 6.59 -1.69 -5.09
N LEU A 45 5.56 -0.85 -5.29
CA LEU A 45 5.71 0.60 -5.40
C LEU A 45 6.33 1.21 -4.14
N THR A 46 5.90 0.76 -2.95
CA THR A 46 6.48 1.20 -1.67
C THR A 46 7.98 0.88 -1.64
N ARG A 47 8.38 -0.36 -1.96
CA ARG A 47 9.80 -0.76 -1.95
C ARG A 47 10.62 0.03 -2.97
N SER A 48 10.09 0.23 -4.17
CA SER A 48 10.74 1.02 -5.20
C SER A 48 10.91 2.48 -4.77
N ASN A 49 9.87 3.10 -4.22
CA ASN A 49 9.89 4.48 -3.76
C ASN A 49 10.87 4.69 -2.59
N VAL A 50 10.94 3.75 -1.63
CA VAL A 50 11.93 3.79 -0.53
C VAL A 50 13.34 3.80 -1.11
N LYS A 51 13.65 2.87 -2.01
CA LYS A 51 14.97 2.76 -2.63
C LYS A 51 15.35 4.05 -3.38
N VAL A 52 14.43 4.60 -4.16
CA VAL A 52 14.66 5.86 -4.89
C VAL A 52 14.90 7.02 -3.93
N ALA A 53 14.11 7.13 -2.86
CA ALA A 53 14.28 8.18 -1.86
C ALA A 53 15.64 8.06 -1.15
N GLU A 54 16.03 6.86 -0.73
CA GLU A 54 17.32 6.58 -0.10
C GLU A 54 18.49 6.88 -1.03
N GLU A 55 18.41 6.53 -2.32
CA GLU A 55 19.43 6.85 -3.31
C GLU A 55 19.55 8.38 -3.55
N MET A 56 18.43 9.10 -3.62
CA MET A 56 18.44 10.57 -3.74
C MET A 56 19.12 11.22 -2.54
N VAL A 57 18.78 10.80 -1.33
CA VAL A 57 19.37 11.34 -0.10
C VAL A 57 20.85 10.99 0.02
N ALA A 58 21.23 9.76 -0.30
CA ALA A 58 22.62 9.32 -0.29
C ALA A 58 23.48 10.16 -1.23
N LYS A 59 22.95 10.50 -2.41
CA LYS A 59 23.62 11.39 -3.36
C LYS A 59 23.76 12.82 -2.83
N GLU A 60 22.68 13.40 -2.29
CA GLU A 60 22.70 14.77 -1.75
C GLU A 60 23.64 14.91 -0.55
N LEU A 61 23.73 13.88 0.29
CA LEU A 61 24.57 13.87 1.49
C LEU A 61 25.96 13.25 1.28
N ASN A 62 26.30 12.92 0.02
CA ASN A 62 27.55 12.28 -0.38
C ASN A 62 27.92 11.08 0.53
N THR A 63 26.98 10.15 0.70
CA THR A 63 27.14 8.96 1.53
C THR A 63 26.59 7.71 0.83
N ASP A 64 26.78 6.54 1.43
CA ASP A 64 26.19 5.29 0.95
C ASP A 64 24.79 5.11 1.57
N ASN A 65 23.82 4.67 0.78
CA ASN A 65 22.45 4.42 1.25
C ASN A 65 22.35 3.27 2.26
N LYS A 66 23.41 2.46 2.43
CA LYS A 66 23.52 1.44 3.48
C LYS A 66 23.78 2.03 4.87
N ASN A 67 24.21 3.30 4.95
CA ASN A 67 24.61 3.93 6.21
C ASN A 67 23.44 4.53 7.00
N PHE A 68 22.25 4.58 6.41
CA PHE A 68 21.07 5.12 7.07
C PHE A 68 19.82 4.37 6.62
N ARG A 69 18.72 4.60 7.32
CA ARG A 69 17.37 4.24 6.86
C ARG A 69 16.47 5.45 7.02
N MET A 70 15.53 5.58 6.08
CA MET A 70 14.56 6.65 6.14
C MET A 70 13.36 6.26 6.99
N THR A 71 12.86 7.22 7.77
CA THR A 71 11.61 7.12 8.52
C THR A 71 10.65 8.22 8.06
N ALA A 72 9.35 7.95 8.16
CA ALA A 72 8.31 8.95 8.05
C ALA A 72 8.41 9.92 9.22
N VAL A 73 7.82 11.10 9.07
CA VAL A 73 7.69 12.03 10.19
C VAL A 73 6.28 11.89 10.79
N PRO A 74 6.13 11.49 12.07
CA PRO A 74 7.18 11.07 13.01
C PRO A 74 7.53 9.56 12.96
N GLY A 75 8.82 9.24 13.07
CA GLY A 75 9.43 8.00 13.59
C GLY A 75 9.19 6.65 12.90
N ASP A 76 8.11 6.45 12.14
CA ASP A 76 7.78 5.13 11.60
C ASP A 76 8.57 4.80 10.32
N LEU A 77 8.81 3.52 10.04
CA LEU A 77 9.38 3.12 8.75
C LEU A 77 8.45 3.54 7.59
N LEU A 78 9.06 3.95 6.48
CA LEU A 78 8.33 4.31 5.26
C LEU A 78 7.49 3.12 4.76
N ASN A 79 6.18 3.22 4.95
CA ASN A 79 5.22 2.16 4.65
C ASN A 79 4.25 2.61 3.54
N ARG A 80 3.29 1.74 3.19
CA ARG A 80 2.29 2.04 2.15
C ARG A 80 1.56 3.38 2.37
N SER A 81 1.15 3.66 3.61
CA SER A 81 0.39 4.88 3.94
C SER A 81 1.24 6.14 3.89
N TYR A 82 2.57 6.02 3.87
CA TYR A 82 3.43 7.17 3.64
C TYR A 82 3.25 7.70 2.21
N TRP A 83 3.20 6.82 1.21
CA TRP A 83 3.20 7.21 -0.20
C TRP A 83 1.84 7.70 -0.72
N ILE A 84 0.80 7.80 0.11
CA ILE A 84 -0.51 8.31 -0.34
C ILE A 84 -0.64 9.83 -0.23
N THR A 85 0.32 10.50 0.44
CA THR A 85 0.35 11.97 0.55
C THR A 85 1.26 12.57 -0.50
N LYS A 86 0.88 13.74 -1.03
CA LYS A 86 1.71 14.51 -1.96
C LYS A 86 2.93 15.10 -1.26
N GLU A 87 2.73 15.55 -0.02
CA GLU A 87 3.78 16.10 0.83
C GLU A 87 4.46 14.95 1.54
N LEU A 88 5.64 14.58 1.04
CA LEU A 88 6.46 13.53 1.59
C LEU A 88 7.63 14.18 2.34
N VAL A 89 7.59 14.02 3.66
CA VAL A 89 8.64 14.47 4.58
C VAL A 89 9.17 13.26 5.33
N SER A 90 10.48 13.07 5.27
CA SER A 90 11.16 11.96 5.94
C SER A 90 12.23 12.46 6.89
N GLU A 91 12.58 11.61 7.84
CA GLU A 91 13.71 11.78 8.73
C GLU A 91 14.80 10.76 8.39
N ILE A 92 16.05 11.17 8.60
CA ILE A 92 17.21 10.29 8.60
C ILE A 92 18.06 10.60 9.83
N LYS A 93 18.70 9.56 10.37
CA LYS A 93 19.73 9.67 11.39
C LYS A 93 21.05 9.22 10.79
N LYS A 94 22.06 10.10 10.82
CA LYS A 94 23.40 9.82 10.32
C LYS A 94 24.43 10.40 11.28
N ASP A 95 25.36 9.58 11.76
CA ASP A 95 26.48 10.02 12.60
C ASP A 95 26.08 10.82 13.86
N GLY A 96 24.90 10.53 14.43
CA GLY A 96 24.35 11.25 15.58
C GLY A 96 23.58 12.53 15.23
N GLU A 97 23.54 12.89 13.95
CA GLU A 97 22.81 14.05 13.44
C GLU A 97 21.48 13.62 12.83
N GLU A 98 20.44 14.42 13.07
CA GLU A 98 19.10 14.23 12.53
C GLU A 98 18.85 15.19 11.37
N TYR A 99 18.33 14.66 10.26
CA TYR A 99 17.95 15.48 9.13
C TYR A 99 16.50 15.22 8.73
N ARG A 100 15.80 16.30 8.38
CA ARG A 100 14.47 16.28 7.77
C ARG A 100 14.57 16.57 6.27
N ILE A 101 14.08 15.64 5.48
CA ILE A 101 14.15 15.64 4.01
C ILE A 101 12.75 15.91 3.46
N TYR A 102 12.64 16.85 2.53
CA TYR A 102 11.39 17.17 1.86
C TYR A 102 11.47 16.85 0.37
N PHE A 103 10.56 16.02 -0.10
CA PHE A 103 10.56 15.53 -1.47
C PHE A 103 9.61 16.29 -2.39
N GLU A 104 10.06 16.53 -3.61
CA GLU A 104 9.17 16.76 -4.74
C GLU A 104 8.53 15.43 -5.14
N THR A 105 7.25 15.45 -5.49
CA THR A 105 6.52 14.22 -5.76
C THR A 105 5.69 14.28 -7.03
N LYS A 106 5.52 13.10 -7.65
CA LYS A 106 4.63 12.90 -8.79
C LYS A 106 3.60 11.84 -8.46
N ARG A 107 2.33 12.14 -8.74
CA ARG A 107 1.23 11.16 -8.63
C ARG A 107 1.46 10.02 -9.64
N VAL A 108 1.30 8.80 -9.16
CA VAL A 108 1.30 7.56 -9.93
C VAL A 108 -0.04 6.88 -9.69
N SER A 109 -0.72 6.52 -10.78
CA SER A 109 -1.95 5.74 -10.73
C SER A 109 -1.84 4.51 -11.62
N ASN A 110 -2.52 3.43 -11.23
CA ASN A 110 -2.73 2.30 -12.13
C ASN A 110 -3.73 2.68 -13.24
N SER A 111 -3.82 1.84 -14.28
CA SER A 111 -4.74 2.03 -15.42
C SER A 111 -6.20 2.13 -15.02
N GLU A 112 -6.57 1.52 -13.89
CA GLU A 112 -7.95 1.48 -13.36
C GLU A 112 -8.24 2.63 -12.38
N GLY A 113 -7.23 3.40 -11.96
CA GLY A 113 -7.39 4.58 -11.10
C GLY A 113 -7.58 4.29 -9.60
N ASP A 114 -7.82 3.04 -9.21
CA ASP A 114 -8.09 2.61 -7.82
C ASP A 114 -6.87 2.67 -6.89
N LEU A 115 -5.68 2.82 -7.46
CA LEU A 115 -4.43 2.91 -6.73
C LEU A 115 -3.80 4.27 -6.96
N VAL A 116 -3.82 5.12 -5.93
CA VAL A 116 -3.18 6.44 -5.95
C VAL A 116 -2.01 6.46 -4.98
N MET A 117 -0.81 6.66 -5.52
CA MET A 117 0.41 6.85 -4.75
C MET A 117 1.21 8.04 -5.31
N TYR A 118 2.15 8.53 -4.53
CA TYR A 118 3.09 9.58 -4.89
C TYR A 118 4.50 9.01 -4.84
N LYS A 119 5.25 9.19 -5.91
CA LYS A 119 6.66 8.82 -5.97
C LYS A 119 7.54 10.06 -5.77
N PRO A 120 8.68 9.94 -5.08
CA PRO A 120 9.66 11.01 -5.01
C PRO A 120 10.31 11.21 -6.39
N THR A 121 10.49 12.46 -6.79
CA THR A 121 11.15 12.83 -8.06
C THR A 121 12.37 13.73 -7.85
N GLY A 122 12.49 14.35 -6.68
CA GLY A 122 13.60 15.20 -6.30
C GLY A 122 13.51 15.57 -4.82
N ILE A 123 14.55 16.23 -4.32
CA ILE A 123 14.59 16.80 -2.97
C ILE A 123 14.62 18.31 -3.15
N TYR A 124 13.64 19.01 -2.56
CA TYR A 124 13.61 20.48 -2.63
C TYR A 124 14.16 21.15 -1.36
N LYS A 125 14.28 20.39 -0.25
CA LYS A 125 14.78 20.92 1.02
C LYS A 125 15.35 19.82 1.90
N ILE A 126 16.48 20.10 2.54
CA ILE A 126 17.07 19.31 3.62
C ILE A 126 17.30 20.25 4.80
N LEU A 127 16.83 19.88 5.98
CA LEU A 127 17.09 20.57 7.23
C LEU A 127 17.84 19.66 8.18
N LYS A 128 18.84 20.22 8.88
CA LYS A 128 19.45 19.58 10.04
C LYS A 128 18.62 19.97 11.27
N GLU A 129 18.13 18.99 12.02
CA GLU A 129 17.44 19.21 13.30
C GLU A 129 18.51 19.41 14.40
N GLU A 130 18.27 20.36 15.31
CA GLU A 130 19.20 20.74 16.41
C GLU A 130 19.08 19.84 17.64
#